data_AF-A0A662IKL1-F1
#
_entry.id   AF-A0A662IKL1-F1
#
_cell.length_a   1.000
_cell.length_b   1.000
_cell.length_c   1.000
_cell.angle_alpha   90.00
_cell.angle_beta   90.00
_cell.angle_gamma   90.00
#
_symmetry.space_group_name_H-M   'P 1'
#
loop_
_entity.id
_entity.type
_entity.pdbx_description
1 polymer ?
#
loop_
_entity_poly.entity_id
_entity_poly.type
_entity_poly.pdbx_seq_one_letter_code
_entity_poly.pdbx_strand_id
1 'polypeptide(L)'
;MIGHESLQILYIVETVALYAAIILLTVFIRRRRSVYARAIRVWGHYLTLSLISAIFLTFYLKGNELLNIFLLLLHIMAVIITWLFAIKLWI
;
A
#
# COMPACT_ATOMS: atom_id res chain seq x y z
N MET A 1 -9.22 -25.49 -0.45
CA MET A 1 -9.37 -24.62 -1.65
C MET A 1 -10.04 -23.28 -1.33
N ILE A 2 -11.12 -23.23 -0.53
CA ILE A 2 -11.86 -21.99 -0.21
C ILE A 2 -11.00 -20.87 0.42
N GLY A 3 -9.97 -21.21 1.21
CA GLY A 3 -9.12 -20.21 1.88
C GLY A 3 -8.16 -19.43 0.97
N HIS A 4 -7.72 -20.02 -0.15
CA HIS A 4 -6.77 -19.36 -1.06
C HIS A 4 -7.42 -18.23 -1.85
N GLU A 5 -8.65 -18.44 -2.30
CA GLU A 5 -9.42 -17.45 -3.05
C GLU A 5 -9.78 -16.24 -2.18
N SER A 6 -10.19 -16.47 -0.92
CA SER A 6 -10.46 -15.38 0.02
C SER A 6 -9.23 -14.53 0.34
N LEU A 7 -8.05 -15.15 0.46
CA LEU A 7 -6.79 -14.45 0.71
C LEU A 7 -6.35 -13.63 -0.52
N GLN A 8 -6.58 -14.15 -1.71
CA GLN A 8 -6.27 -13.44 -2.95
C GLN A 8 -7.18 -12.22 -3.15
N ILE A 9 -8.48 -12.35 -2.87
CA ILE A 9 -9.42 -11.22 -2.90
C ILE A 9 -9.00 -10.15 -1.87
N LEU A 10 -8.65 -10.56 -0.66
CA LEU A 10 -8.18 -9.63 0.38
C LEU A 10 -6.95 -8.86 -0.09
N TYR A 11 -5.98 -9.52 -0.74
CA TYR A 11 -4.78 -8.89 -1.23
C TYR A 11 -5.05 -7.87 -2.36
N ILE A 12 -5.99 -8.18 -3.25
CA ILE A 12 -6.45 -7.26 -4.29
C ILE A 12 -7.14 -6.03 -3.66
N VAL A 13 -8.08 -6.26 -2.74
CA VAL A 13 -8.83 -5.20 -2.04
C VAL A 13 -7.88 -4.28 -1.28
N GLU A 14 -6.91 -4.86 -0.57
CA GLU A 14 -5.87 -4.10 0.13
C GLU A 14 -5.11 -3.21 -0.87
N THR A 15 -4.59 -3.79 -1.96
CA THR A 15 -3.83 -3.03 -2.97
C THR A 15 -4.65 -1.88 -3.56
N VAL A 16 -5.94 -2.09 -3.87
CA VAL A 16 -6.85 -1.03 -4.35
C VAL A 16 -7.05 0.06 -3.29
N ALA A 17 -7.29 -0.33 -2.04
CA ALA A 17 -7.47 0.62 -0.93
C ALA A 17 -6.23 1.49 -0.72
N LEU A 18 -5.03 0.94 -0.90
CA LEU A 18 -3.78 1.69 -0.80
C LEU A 18 -3.68 2.81 -1.84
N TYR A 19 -4.00 2.50 -3.10
CA TYR A 19 -3.97 3.51 -4.16
C TYR A 19 -5.07 4.56 -3.97
N ALA A 20 -6.27 4.17 -3.52
CA ALA A 20 -7.32 5.11 -3.17
C ALA A 20 -6.86 6.07 -2.05
N ALA A 21 -6.20 5.54 -1.02
CA ALA A 21 -5.64 6.35 0.06
C ALA A 21 -4.57 7.33 -0.45
N ILE A 22 -3.66 6.90 -1.33
CA ILE A 22 -2.64 7.78 -1.94
C ILE A 22 -3.28 8.92 -2.74
N ILE A 23 -4.34 8.65 -3.49
CA ILE A 23 -5.06 9.67 -4.26
C ILE A 23 -5.71 10.68 -3.32
N LEU A 24 -6.45 10.20 -2.31
CA LEU A 24 -7.09 11.07 -1.32
C LEU A 24 -6.04 11.94 -0.62
N LEU A 25 -4.96 11.32 -0.18
CA LEU A 25 -3.81 11.99 0.40
C LEU A 25 -3.36 13.13 -0.53
N THR A 26 -3.05 12.84 -1.79
CA THR A 26 -2.60 13.84 -2.78
C THR A 26 -3.57 15.02 -2.93
N VAL A 27 -4.88 14.78 -2.94
CA VAL A 27 -5.92 15.82 -3.07
C VAL A 27 -6.03 16.69 -1.81
N PHE A 28 -5.94 16.11 -0.62
CA PHE A 28 -6.13 16.81 0.65
C PHE A 28 -4.92 17.60 1.16
N ILE A 29 -3.75 17.51 0.50
CA ILE A 29 -2.52 18.26 0.79
C ILE A 29 -2.74 19.78 0.95
N ARG A 30 -3.75 20.34 0.26
CA ARG A 30 -3.92 21.80 0.17
C ARG A 30 -4.42 22.49 1.45
N ARG A 31 -4.97 21.78 2.46
CA ARG A 31 -5.69 22.45 3.57
C ARG A 31 -4.96 22.57 4.90
N ARG A 32 -4.18 21.58 5.35
CA ARG A 32 -3.47 21.63 6.66
C ARG A 32 -2.17 20.80 6.67
N ARG A 33 -1.05 21.44 6.32
CA ARG A 33 0.28 20.80 6.17
C ARG A 33 0.74 19.99 7.40
N SER A 34 0.52 20.48 8.63
CA SER A 34 1.05 19.84 9.85
C SER A 34 0.35 18.53 10.23
N VAL A 35 -0.99 18.50 10.21
CA VAL A 35 -1.79 17.28 10.50
C VAL A 35 -1.53 16.23 9.42
N TYR A 36 -1.44 16.68 8.18
CA TYR A 36 -1.26 15.85 7.02
C TYR A 36 0.14 15.19 6.95
N ALA A 37 1.19 15.92 7.34
CA ALA A 37 2.54 15.37 7.47
C ALA A 37 2.64 14.28 8.56
N ARG A 38 1.78 14.34 9.60
CA ARG A 38 1.68 13.26 10.60
C ARG A 38 0.91 12.07 10.04
N ALA A 39 -0.21 12.31 9.35
CA ALA A 39 -1.04 11.26 8.76
C ALA A 39 -0.26 10.43 7.73
N ILE A 40 0.48 11.06 6.81
CA ILE A 40 1.33 10.33 5.85
C ILE A 40 2.40 9.51 6.56
N ARG A 41 3.01 10.00 7.65
CA ARG A 41 4.05 9.23 8.36
C ARG A 41 3.50 7.95 8.96
N VAL A 42 2.36 8.05 9.65
CA VAL A 42 1.67 6.88 10.20
C VAL A 42 1.27 5.92 9.08
N TRP A 43 0.74 6.46 7.96
CA TRP A 43 0.37 5.67 6.79
C TRP A 43 1.57 4.99 6.12
N GLY A 44 2.70 5.69 5.99
CA GLY A 44 3.93 5.15 5.43
C GLY A 44 4.51 4.02 6.27
N HIS A 45 4.46 4.13 7.61
CA HIS A 45 4.87 3.02 8.49
C HIS A 45 3.93 1.83 8.37
N TYR A 46 2.61 2.06 8.31
CA TYR A 46 1.62 1.01 8.07
C TYR A 46 1.89 0.29 6.75
N LEU A 47 2.14 1.03 5.67
CA LEU A 47 2.47 0.50 4.34
C LEU A 47 3.75 -0.32 4.32
N THR A 48 4.78 0.11 5.04
CA THR A 48 6.02 -0.67 5.15
C THR A 48 5.79 -1.98 5.89
N LEU A 49 4.94 -1.99 6.93
CA LEU A 49 4.56 -3.22 7.62
C LEU A 49 3.67 -4.13 6.74
N SER A 50 2.70 -3.57 6.02
CA SER A 50 1.85 -4.35 5.10
C SER A 50 2.65 -4.94 3.94
N LEU A 51 3.70 -4.25 3.47
CA LEU A 51 4.60 -4.77 2.45
C LEU A 51 5.26 -6.09 2.88
N ILE A 52 5.64 -6.22 4.15
CA ILE A 52 6.19 -7.47 4.67
C ILE A 52 5.15 -8.59 4.52
N SER A 53 3.91 -8.34 4.93
CA SER A 53 2.82 -9.31 4.76
C SER A 53 2.57 -9.67 3.30
N ALA A 54 2.56 -8.66 2.41
CA ALA A 54 2.39 -8.83 0.96
C ALA A 54 3.47 -9.72 0.34
N ILE A 55 4.73 -9.59 0.78
CA ILE A 55 5.82 -10.48 0.35
C ILE A 55 5.50 -11.93 0.75
N PHE A 56 5.13 -12.17 2.01
CA PHE A 56 4.76 -13.51 2.47
C PHE A 56 3.56 -14.11 1.72
N LEU A 57 2.51 -13.31 1.50
CA LEU A 57 1.33 -13.71 0.72
C LEU A 57 1.69 -14.09 -0.72
N THR A 58 2.61 -13.36 -1.34
CA THR A 58 3.08 -13.63 -2.71
C THR A 58 3.74 -15.00 -2.84
N PHE A 59 4.54 -15.41 -1.85
CA PHE A 59 5.15 -16.75 -1.83
C PHE A 59 4.18 -17.87 -1.43
N TYR A 60 3.18 -17.55 -0.60
CA TYR A 60 2.22 -18.52 -0.08
C TYR A 60 1.11 -18.89 -1.08
N LEU A 61 0.61 -17.90 -1.83
CA LEU A 61 -0.47 -18.10 -2.80
C LEU A 61 0.09 -18.67 -4.12
N LYS A 62 0.18 -20.00 -4.19
CA LYS A 62 0.56 -20.72 -5.42
C LYS A 62 -0.66 -20.97 -6.29
N GLY A 63 -0.55 -20.73 -7.60
CA GLY A 63 -1.65 -20.86 -8.57
C GLY A 63 -1.98 -19.61 -9.38
N ASN A 64 -1.41 -18.45 -9.01
CA ASN A 64 -1.54 -17.19 -9.75
C ASN A 64 -0.25 -16.34 -9.59
N GLU A 65 0.93 -16.94 -9.81
CA GLU A 65 2.21 -16.31 -9.45
C GLU A 65 2.43 -14.96 -10.14
N LEU A 66 2.08 -14.86 -11.43
CA LEU A 66 2.23 -13.61 -12.19
C LEU A 66 1.38 -12.46 -11.62
N LEU A 67 0.12 -12.76 -11.24
CA LEU A 67 -0.77 -11.78 -10.63
C LEU A 67 -0.26 -11.37 -9.25
N ASN A 68 0.23 -12.32 -8.43
CA ASN A 68 0.75 -12.01 -7.11
C ASN A 68 2.04 -11.16 -7.18
N ILE A 69 2.94 -11.46 -8.12
CA ILE A 69 4.12 -10.62 -8.40
C ILE A 69 3.69 -9.21 -8.84
N PHE A 70 2.70 -9.11 -9.72
CA PHE A 70 2.17 -7.82 -10.17
C PHE A 70 1.57 -7.00 -9.01
N LEU A 71 0.76 -7.63 -8.16
CA LEU A 71 0.19 -6.99 -6.96
C LEU A 71 1.30 -6.55 -5.99
N LEU A 72 2.36 -7.35 -5.81
CA LEU A 72 3.51 -6.98 -4.99
C LEU A 72 4.24 -5.76 -5.54
N LEU A 73 4.47 -5.71 -6.85
CA LEU A 73 5.09 -4.56 -7.50
C LEU A 73 4.25 -3.29 -7.33
N LEU A 74 2.93 -3.39 -7.49
CA LEU A 74 2.01 -2.27 -7.21
C LEU A 74 2.10 -1.81 -5.76
N HIS A 75 2.16 -2.75 -4.81
CA HIS A 75 2.29 -2.43 -3.39
C HIS A 75 3.63 -1.72 -3.09
N ILE A 76 4.74 -2.18 -3.68
CA ILE A 76 6.06 -1.53 -3.55
C ILE A 76 6.01 -0.10 -4.11
N MET A 77 5.40 0.09 -5.29
CA MET A 77 5.23 1.44 -5.87
C MET A 77 4.42 2.35 -4.95
N ALA A 78 3.34 1.85 -4.36
CA ALA A 78 2.52 2.60 -3.39
C ALA A 78 3.32 3.04 -2.14
N VAL A 79 4.16 2.14 -1.61
CA VAL A 79 5.07 2.44 -0.49
C VAL A 79 6.06 3.54 -0.87
N ILE A 80 6.74 3.41 -2.02
CA ILE A 80 7.72 4.39 -2.50
C ILE A 80 7.06 5.76 -2.66
N ILE A 81 5.92 5.84 -3.36
CA ILE A 81 5.18 7.09 -3.58
C ILE A 81 4.80 7.73 -2.25
N THR A 82 4.29 6.95 -1.29
CA THR A 82 3.90 7.47 0.02
C THR A 82 5.08 8.07 0.77
N TRP A 83 6.24 7.41 0.75
CA TRP A 83 7.45 7.92 1.39
C TRP A 83 8.04 9.15 0.69
N LEU A 84 7.96 9.23 -0.65
CA LEU A 84 8.31 10.45 -1.40
C LEU A 84 7.45 11.63 -0.97
N PHE A 85 6.13 11.42 -0.80
CA PHE A 85 5.25 12.44 -0.25
C PHE A 85 5.60 12.81 1.20
N ALA A 86 5.92 11.81 2.04
CA ALA A 86 6.29 12.02 3.44
C ALA A 86 7.53 12.94 3.55
N ILE A 87 8.56 12.67 2.76
CA ILE A 87 9.82 13.43 2.73
C ILE A 87 9.56 14.84 2.22
N LYS A 88 8.80 15.00 1.13
CA LYS A 88 8.46 16.32 0.57
C LYS A 88 7.73 17.23 1.56
N LEU A 89 6.97 16.65 2.49
CA LEU A 89 6.26 17.42 3.52
C LEU A 89 7.09 17.69 4.78
N TRP A 90 8.25 17.03 4.90
CA TRP A 90 9.20 17.20 5.99
C TRP A 90 10.11 18.42 5.75
N ILE A 91 10.60 18.57 4.52
CA ILE A 91 11.33 19.76 4.06
C ILE A 91 10.34 20.93 3.92
#